data_AF-Q58284-F1
#
_entry.id   AF-Q58284-F1
#
_cell.length_a   1.000
_cell.length_b   1.000
_cell.length_c   1.000
_cell.angle_alpha   90.00
_cell.angle_beta   90.00
_cell.angle_gamma   90.00
#
_symmetry.space_group_name_H-M   'P 1'
#
loop_
_entity.id
_entity.type
_entity.pdbx_description
1 polymer ?
#
loop_
_entity_poly.entity_id
_entity_poly.type
_entity_poly.pdbx_seq_one_letter_code
_entity_poly.pdbx_strand_id
1 'polypeptide(L)'
;MMLLLAILHKNDADYFIAEAMGVKIIEEEAYKKISKETFEEALKELKNSDVVVYTDFPIGEMNELNLKLIEEAKNLKKRMIFYEDDISVLKEI
;
A
#
# COMPACT_ATOMS: atom_id res chain seq x y z
N MET A 1 -12.31 -1.51 7.63
CA MET A 1 -10.86 -1.78 7.63
C MET A 1 -10.17 -0.83 6.65
N MET A 2 -9.18 -0.06 7.13
CA MET A 2 -8.34 0.81 6.30
C MET A 2 -7.12 0.01 5.80
N LEU A 3 -6.74 0.20 4.54
CA LEU A 3 -5.51 -0.35 3.97
C LEU A 3 -4.60 0.76 3.45
N LEU A 4 -3.33 0.70 3.82
CA LEU A 4 -2.25 1.46 3.20
C LEU A 4 -1.73 0.66 2.00
N LEU A 5 -1.72 1.28 0.82
CA LEU A 5 -1.69 0.57 -0.46
C LEU A 5 -0.32 0.03 -0.92
N ALA A 6 0.73 0.19 -0.10
CA ALA A 6 2.09 -0.17 -0.50
C ALA A 6 2.51 -1.50 0.13
N ILE A 7 2.97 -2.42 -0.71
CA ILE A 7 3.85 -3.51 -0.29
C ILE A 7 5.21 -2.88 0.02
N LEU A 8 5.71 -3.12 1.23
CA LEU A 8 6.95 -2.55 1.72
C LEU A 8 8.10 -3.55 1.55
N HIS A 9 9.27 -3.08 1.13
CA HIS A 9 10.45 -3.94 1.10
C HIS A 9 11.06 -4.00 2.50
N LYS A 10 11.50 -5.19 2.92
CA LYS A 10 12.22 -5.35 4.19
C LYS A 10 13.43 -4.43 4.23
N ASN A 11 13.67 -3.82 5.39
CA ASN A 11 14.72 -2.85 5.65
C ASN A 11 14.58 -1.49 4.94
N ASP A 12 13.46 -1.22 4.25
CA ASP A 12 13.11 0.14 3.85
C ASP A 12 12.76 0.97 5.10
N ALA A 13 12.96 2.29 5.06
CA ALA A 13 12.61 3.18 6.16
C ALA A 13 11.11 3.08 6.49
N ASP A 14 10.27 3.00 5.46
CA ASP A 14 8.81 2.88 5.60
C ASP A 14 8.40 1.58 6.30
N TYR A 15 9.17 0.49 6.10
CA TYR A 15 8.92 -0.79 6.76
C TYR A 15 9.03 -0.66 8.28
N PHE A 16 10.12 -0.04 8.78
CA PHE A 16 10.32 0.12 10.22
C PHE A 16 9.32 1.08 10.85
N ILE A 17 8.90 2.11 10.11
CA ILE A 17 7.86 3.03 10.57
C ILE A 17 6.53 2.26 10.70
N ALA A 18 6.14 1.49 9.70
CA ALA A 18 4.93 0.68 9.73
C ALA A 18 4.96 -0.37 10.86
N GLU A 19 6.11 -1.02 11.06
CA GLU A 19 6.31 -2.01 12.13
C GLU A 19 6.16 -1.37 13.50
N ALA A 20 6.80 -0.21 13.72
CA ALA A 20 6.69 0.53 14.97
C ALA A 20 5.27 1.04 15.24
N MET A 21 4.48 1.33 14.19
CA MET A 21 3.08 1.73 14.31
C MET A 21 2.13 0.56 14.61
N GLY A 22 2.61 -0.69 14.53
CA GLY A 22 1.78 -1.88 14.75
C GLY A 22 0.68 -2.05 13.70
N VAL A 23 0.83 -1.45 12.51
CA VAL A 23 -0.09 -1.65 11.40
C VAL A 23 0.17 -3.00 10.74
N LYS A 24 -0.84 -3.57 10.07
CA LYS A 24 -0.63 -4.77 9.25
C LYS A 24 0.26 -4.42 8.07
N ILE A 25 1.34 -5.18 7.89
CA ILE A 25 2.30 -5.00 6.80
C ILE A 25 2.19 -6.19 5.85
N ILE A 26 2.24 -5.89 4.55
CA ILE A 26 2.48 -6.87 3.51
C ILE A 26 3.83 -6.51 2.92
N GLU A 27 4.76 -7.46 2.93
CA GLU A 27 6.18 -7.18 2.73
C GLU A 27 6.79 -8.03 1.63
N GLU A 28 7.85 -7.51 1.01
CA GLU A 28 8.72 -8.24 0.08
C GLU A 28 10.17 -8.21 0.56
N GLU A 29 10.97 -9.19 0.16
CA GLU A 29 12.39 -9.23 0.47
C GLU A 29 13.14 -8.00 -0.09
N ALA A 30 14.16 -7.56 0.65
CA ALA A 30 14.97 -6.40 0.28
C ALA A 30 15.59 -6.59 -1.13
N TYR A 31 15.57 -5.54 -1.94
CA TYR A 31 16.16 -5.53 -3.30
C TYR A 31 15.57 -6.57 -4.27
N LYS A 32 14.37 -7.09 -3.99
CA LYS A 32 13.63 -7.98 -4.89
C LYS A 32 12.48 -7.24 -5.56
N LYS A 33 12.04 -7.75 -6.72
CA LYS A 33 10.75 -7.34 -7.28
C LYS A 33 9.65 -7.96 -6.45
N ILE A 34 8.57 -7.23 -6.24
CA ILE A 34 7.34 -7.75 -5.64
C ILE A 34 6.95 -9.04 -6.37
N SER A 35 6.91 -10.14 -5.62
CA SER A 35 6.52 -11.45 -6.12
C SER A 35 5.03 -11.48 -6.41
N LYS A 36 4.62 -12.47 -7.21
CA LYS A 36 3.20 -12.67 -7.53
C LYS A 36 2.42 -13.03 -6.27
N GLU A 37 3.02 -13.85 -5.42
CA GLU A 37 2.47 -14.31 -4.15
C GLU A 37 2.18 -13.12 -3.22
N THR A 38 3.16 -12.24 -3.01
CA THR A 38 2.99 -11.02 -2.18
C THR A 38 1.95 -10.07 -2.77
N PHE A 39 1.93 -9.91 -4.10
CA PHE A 39 0.91 -9.11 -4.77
C PHE A 39 -0.51 -9.68 -4.59
N GLU A 40 -0.68 -10.99 -4.68
CA GLU A 40 -1.98 -11.66 -4.47
C GLU A 40 -2.47 -11.51 -3.02
N GLU A 41 -1.57 -11.56 -2.05
CA GLU A 41 -1.88 -11.25 -0.64
C GLU A 41 -2.37 -9.81 -0.48
N ALA A 42 -1.64 -8.83 -1.05
CA ALA A 42 -2.05 -7.43 -1.02
C ALA A 42 -3.39 -7.19 -1.72
N LEU A 43 -3.62 -7.83 -2.86
CA LEU A 43 -4.88 -7.74 -3.58
C LEU A 43 -6.06 -8.32 -2.76
N LYS A 44 -5.82 -9.36 -1.96
CA LYS A 44 -6.84 -9.92 -1.06
C LYS A 44 -7.20 -8.95 0.06
N GLU A 45 -6.21 -8.31 0.68
CA GLU A 45 -6.46 -7.28 1.70
C GLU A 45 -7.16 -6.06 1.11
N LEU A 46 -6.76 -5.64 -0.09
CA LEU A 46 -7.42 -4.55 -0.83
C LEU A 46 -8.89 -4.86 -1.11
N LYS A 47 -9.22 -6.10 -1.49
CA LYS A 47 -10.63 -6.49 -1.69
C LYS A 47 -11.45 -6.40 -0.40
N ASN A 48 -10.84 -6.64 0.75
CA ASN A 48 -11.50 -6.58 2.06
C ASN A 48 -11.48 -5.19 2.72
N SER A 49 -10.75 -4.21 2.18
CA SER A 49 -10.69 -2.86 2.74
C SER A 49 -11.91 -2.01 2.34
N ASP A 50 -12.31 -1.11 3.22
CA ASP A 50 -13.37 -0.12 2.93
C ASP A 50 -12.77 1.16 2.35
N VAL A 51 -11.62 1.55 2.92
CA VAL A 51 -10.90 2.77 2.59
C VAL A 51 -9.46 2.43 2.27
N VAL A 52 -8.96 3.14 1.28
CA VAL A 52 -7.64 2.96 0.68
C VAL A 52 -6.91 4.29 0.72
N VAL A 53 -5.80 4.34 1.44
CA VAL A 53 -4.95 5.54 1.53
C VAL A 53 -3.66 5.29 0.74
N TYR A 54 -3.29 6.25 -0.11
CA TYR A 54 -2.07 6.21 -0.91
C TYR A 54 -1.46 7.60 -1.05
N THR A 55 -0.15 7.62 -1.32
CA THR A 55 0.61 8.83 -1.62
C THR A 55 1.13 8.76 -3.04
N ASP A 56 1.76 9.84 -3.52
CA ASP A 56 2.69 9.70 -4.62
C ASP A 56 3.94 8.93 -4.13
N PHE A 57 4.57 8.17 -5.02
CA PHE A 57 5.80 7.44 -4.71
C PHE A 57 6.64 7.20 -5.96
N PRO A 58 7.98 7.15 -5.85
CA PRO A 58 8.83 6.81 -6.97
C PRO A 58 8.58 5.37 -7.44
N ILE A 59 8.33 5.22 -8.74
CA ILE A 59 8.06 3.93 -9.38
C ILE A 59 9.35 3.41 -10.02
N GLY A 60 9.71 2.17 -9.70
CA GLY A 60 10.81 1.44 -10.30
C GLY A 60 10.48 -0.04 -10.45
N GLU A 61 11.37 -0.79 -11.10
CA GLU A 61 11.12 -2.20 -11.42
C GLU A 61 10.82 -3.09 -10.20
N MET A 62 11.27 -2.70 -9.01
CA MET A 62 11.03 -3.45 -7.79
C MET A 62 9.61 -3.28 -7.24
N ASN A 63 9.05 -2.07 -7.32
CA ASN A 63 7.79 -1.70 -6.68
C ASN A 63 6.65 -1.38 -7.67
N GLU A 64 6.84 -1.59 -8.97
CA GLU A 64 5.84 -1.27 -10.00
C GLU A 64 4.47 -1.94 -9.76
N LEU A 65 4.43 -3.08 -9.08
CA LEU A 65 3.17 -3.73 -8.72
C LEU A 65 2.33 -2.96 -7.68
N ASN A 66 2.92 -2.03 -6.92
CA ASN A 66 2.13 -1.11 -6.09
C ASN A 66 1.27 -0.16 -6.94
N LEU A 67 1.75 0.24 -8.14
CA LEU A 67 0.92 1.01 -9.08
C LEU A 67 -0.29 0.19 -9.53
N LYS A 68 -0.07 -1.10 -9.80
CA LYS A 68 -1.16 -2.02 -10.15
C LYS A 68 -2.18 -2.17 -9.01
N LEU A 69 -1.76 -2.17 -7.74
CA LEU A 69 -2.70 -2.17 -6.61
C LEU A 69 -3.59 -0.90 -6.59
N ILE A 70 -3.05 0.27 -6.93
CA ILE A 70 -3.83 1.50 -7.10
C ILE A 70 -4.88 1.33 -8.22
N GLU A 71 -4.48 0.76 -9.37
CA GLU A 71 -5.40 0.50 -10.49
C GLU A 71 -6.51 -0.47 -10.09
N GLU A 72 -6.18 -1.55 -9.37
CA GLU A 72 -7.16 -2.49 -8.84
C GLU A 72 -8.11 -1.83 -7.83
N ALA A 73 -7.62 -0.92 -6.99
CA ALA A 73 -8.46 -0.17 -6.05
C ALA A 73 -9.50 0.69 -6.79
N LYS A 74 -9.09 1.33 -7.90
CA LYS A 74 -9.97 2.10 -8.80
C LYS A 74 -11.00 1.19 -9.46
N ASN A 75 -10.58 0.04 -9.99
CA ASN A 75 -11.46 -0.95 -10.63
C ASN A 75 -12.51 -1.51 -9.66
N LEU A 76 -12.10 -1.75 -8.41
CA LEU A 76 -12.97 -2.20 -7.32
C LEU A 76 -13.84 -1.08 -6.73
N LYS A 77 -13.71 0.16 -7.22
CA LYS A 77 -14.44 1.34 -6.75
C LYS A 77 -14.32 1.57 -5.24
N LYS A 78 -13.11 1.35 -4.70
CA LYS A 78 -12.81 1.61 -3.28
C LYS A 78 -12.92 3.10 -2.98
N ARG A 79 -13.20 3.44 -1.71
CA ARG A 79 -13.03 4.83 -1.24
C ARG A 79 -11.54 5.12 -1.16
N MET A 80 -11.04 5.94 -2.06
CA MET A 80 -9.61 6.26 -2.17
C MET A 80 -9.34 7.65 -1.61
N ILE A 81 -8.31 7.75 -0.77
CA ILE A 81 -7.82 9.00 -0.20
C ILE A 81 -6.37 9.16 -0.61
N PHE A 82 -6.10 10.25 -1.31
CA PHE A 82 -4.74 10.64 -1.67
C PHE A 82 -4.18 11.52 -0.55
N TYR A 83 -3.07 11.09 0.05
CA TYR A 83 -2.37 11.84 1.08
C TYR A 83 -1.16 12.55 0.44
N GLU A 84 -1.17 13.88 0.54
CA GLU A 84 -0.14 14.78 0.03
C GLU A 84 0.17 15.82 1.11
N ASP A 85 0.75 15.37 2.23
CA ASP A 85 1.12 16.17 3.40
C ASP A 85 -0.01 17.02 4.04
N ASP A 86 -1.26 16.78 3.64
CA ASP A 86 -2.45 17.35 4.26
C ASP A 86 -3.20 16.30 5.08
N ILE A 87 -2.96 16.28 6.39
CA ILE A 87 -3.66 15.37 7.32
C ILE A 87 -5.17 15.59 7.37
N SER A 88 -5.68 16.73 6.88
CA SER A 88 -7.11 17.03 6.91
C SER A 88 -7.93 16.06 6.05
N VAL A 89 -7.33 15.45 5.03
CA VAL A 89 -7.96 14.44 4.17
C VAL A 89 -8.32 13.15 4.94
N LEU A 90 -7.70 12.91 6.09
CA LEU A 90 -7.92 11.74 6.93
C LEU A 90 -9.04 11.94 7.96
N LYS A 91 -9.60 13.15 8.11
CA LYS A 91 -10.62 13.47 9.13
C LYS A 91 -11.93 12.68 8.96
N GLU A 92 -12.15 12.11 7.79
CA GLU A 92 -13.39 11.40 7.43
C GLU A 92 -13.22 9.88 7.30
N ILE A 93 -12.07 9.34 7.72
CA ILE A 93 -11.82 7.89 7.81
C ILE A 93 -12.39 7.36 9.12
#